data_AF-A0A6A5TDT2-F1
#
_entry.id   AF-A0A6A5TDT2-F1
#
_cell.length_a   1.000
_cell.length_b   1.000
_cell.length_c   1.000
_cell.angle_alpha   90.00
_cell.angle_beta   90.00
_cell.angle_gamma   90.00
#
_symmetry.space_group_name_H-M   'P 1'
#
loop_
_entity.id
_entity.type
_entity.pdbx_description
1 polymer ?
#
loop_
_entity_poly.entity_id
_entity_poly.type
_entity_poly.pdbx_seq_one_letter_code
_entity_poly.pdbx_strand_id
1 'polypeptide(L)'
;MDWQEKYLLIIDEVSMFGARTLYAVNEQLCKLRGCAQDFGGIPIVLFCGDFHQFRPIQERSIALPSSAFPWDEEKSFRAEQRYQHDKAHGLWKEFTTVVILNEQVRAAGDPRLRWLLMRIRQSIQDQSDVDLLNSTCYQEGRRIPWESGITVVTPLNRNRWNLNVEATLSFQRQWQALLRIFISEHKWKDGQPTEEEAIIILNQGDDSSIPVSGSLYIRPRDARRRQSKHTPGLEAG
;
A
#
# COMPACT_ATOMS: atom_id res chain seq x y z
N MET A 1 -22.91 6.98 0.48
CA MET A 1 -22.19 8.23 0.79
C MET A 1 -22.62 9.26 -0.21
N ASP A 2 -22.94 10.48 0.23
CA ASP A 2 -23.28 11.57 -0.68
C ASP A 2 -21.99 12.26 -1.18
N TRP A 3 -21.86 12.38 -2.50
CA TRP A 3 -20.75 13.05 -3.18
C TRP A 3 -21.09 14.49 -3.57
N GLN A 4 -22.37 14.88 -3.53
CA GLN A 4 -22.82 16.21 -3.96
C GLN A 4 -22.29 17.33 -3.06
N GLU A 5 -22.16 17.04 -1.75
CA GLU A 5 -21.74 18.00 -0.73
C GLU A 5 -20.21 18.01 -0.48
N LYS A 6 -19.41 17.30 -1.28
CA LYS A 6 -17.97 17.22 -1.05
C LYS A 6 -17.24 18.43 -1.65
N TYR A 7 -16.49 19.13 -0.81
CA TYR A 7 -15.72 20.31 -1.21
C TYR A 7 -14.24 20.02 -1.46
N LEU A 8 -13.74 18.89 -0.94
CA LEU A 8 -12.34 18.51 -0.97
C LEU A 8 -12.18 17.04 -1.36
N LEU A 9 -11.29 16.78 -2.32
CA LEU A 9 -10.81 15.46 -2.70
C LEU A 9 -9.30 15.40 -2.46
N ILE A 10 -8.85 14.46 -1.63
CA ILE A 10 -7.42 14.20 -1.41
C ILE A 10 -7.11 12.82 -1.96
N ILE A 11 -6.11 12.74 -2.83
CA ILE A 11 -5.57 11.50 -3.39
C ILE A 11 -4.11 11.41 -2.95
N ASP A 12 -3.87 10.57 -1.94
CA ASP A 12 -2.54 10.28 -1.41
C ASP A 12 -1.85 9.16 -2.21
N GLU A 13 -0.53 9.08 -2.12
CA GLU A 13 0.34 8.17 -2.88
C GLU A 13 0.05 8.17 -4.39
N VAL A 14 -0.07 9.37 -4.96
CA VAL A 14 -0.41 9.61 -6.38
C VAL A 14 0.55 8.92 -7.36
N SER A 15 1.78 8.58 -6.94
CA SER A 15 2.74 7.86 -7.78
C SER A 15 2.26 6.47 -8.19
N MET A 16 1.47 5.82 -7.33
CA MET A 16 0.87 4.51 -7.59
C MET A 16 -0.48 4.62 -8.30
N PHE A 17 -0.98 5.85 -8.51
CA PHE A 17 -2.27 6.10 -9.11
C PHE A 17 -2.18 6.06 -10.63
N GLY A 18 -2.92 5.13 -11.23
CA GLY A 18 -2.94 4.92 -12.67
C GLY A 18 -3.86 5.91 -13.39
N ALA A 19 -3.50 6.26 -14.63
CA ALA A 19 -4.26 7.25 -15.40
C ALA A 19 -5.68 6.81 -15.74
N ARG A 20 -5.91 5.52 -15.95
CA ARG A 20 -7.26 5.03 -16.25
C ARG A 20 -8.14 5.06 -15.01
N THR A 21 -7.55 4.78 -13.85
CA THR A 21 -8.23 4.97 -12.56
C THR A 21 -8.61 6.44 -12.35
N LEU A 22 -7.72 7.40 -12.64
CA LEU A 22 -8.05 8.83 -12.56
C LEU A 22 -9.19 9.24 -13.50
N TYR A 23 -9.15 8.77 -14.75
CA TYR A 23 -10.22 8.99 -15.71
C TYR A 23 -11.57 8.45 -15.18
N ALA A 24 -11.58 7.22 -14.67
CA ALA A 24 -12.78 6.61 -14.12
C ALA A 24 -13.30 7.38 -12.90
N VAL A 25 -12.41 7.84 -12.01
CA VAL A 25 -12.80 8.68 -10.86
C VAL A 25 -13.45 9.97 -11.33
N ASN A 26 -12.85 10.67 -12.29
CA ASN A 26 -13.41 11.89 -12.86
C ASN A 26 -14.83 11.65 -13.42
N GLU A 27 -14.99 10.65 -14.28
CA GLU A 27 -16.27 10.30 -14.89
C GLU A 27 -17.35 9.96 -13.85
N GLN A 28 -16.98 9.21 -12.80
CA GLN A 28 -17.92 8.87 -11.73
C GLN A 28 -18.29 10.08 -10.90
N LEU A 29 -17.35 10.98 -10.58
CA LEU A 29 -17.63 12.21 -9.86
C LEU A 29 -18.57 13.12 -10.66
N CYS A 30 -18.33 13.28 -11.97
CA CYS A 30 -19.21 14.05 -12.84
C CYS A 30 -20.65 13.52 -12.83
N LYS A 31 -20.82 12.19 -12.91
CA LYS A 31 -22.13 11.53 -12.86
C LYS A 31 -22.82 11.70 -11.51
N LEU A 32 -22.10 11.45 -10.41
CA LEU A 32 -22.65 11.51 -9.06
C LEU A 32 -23.05 12.93 -8.66
N ARG A 33 -22.36 13.94 -9.20
CA ARG A 33 -22.62 15.36 -8.93
C ARG A 33 -23.50 16.04 -9.97
N GLY A 34 -23.83 15.38 -11.07
CA GLY A 34 -24.58 15.98 -12.17
C GLY A 34 -23.87 17.20 -12.79
N CYS A 35 -22.54 17.24 -12.69
CA CYS A 35 -21.72 18.38 -13.14
C CYS A 35 -20.67 17.87 -14.13
N ALA A 36 -20.60 18.49 -15.31
CA ALA A 36 -19.65 18.11 -16.35
C ALA A 36 -18.25 18.74 -16.19
N GLN A 37 -18.05 19.57 -15.15
CA GLN A 37 -16.73 20.13 -14.83
C GLN A 37 -15.82 19.03 -14.27
N ASP A 38 -14.50 19.21 -14.42
CA ASP A 38 -13.50 18.30 -13.90
C ASP A 38 -13.75 17.97 -12.42
N PHE A 39 -13.58 16.69 -12.08
CA PHE A 39 -13.87 16.09 -10.78
C PHE A 39 -15.30 16.34 -10.29
N GLY A 40 -16.27 16.52 -11.20
CA GLY A 40 -17.64 16.86 -10.87
C GLY A 40 -17.79 18.23 -10.21
N GLY A 41 -16.87 19.16 -10.47
CA GLY A 41 -16.88 20.49 -9.87
C GLY A 41 -16.48 20.50 -8.39
N ILE A 42 -15.70 19.52 -7.92
CA ILE A 42 -15.10 19.58 -6.57
C ILE A 42 -14.18 20.80 -6.51
N PRO A 43 -14.42 21.77 -5.62
CA PRO A 43 -13.65 23.02 -5.57
C PRO A 43 -12.16 22.84 -5.26
N ILE A 44 -11.81 21.85 -4.43
CA ILE A 44 -10.43 21.61 -4.02
C ILE A 44 -10.06 20.14 -4.28
N VAL A 45 -9.10 19.92 -5.16
CA VAL A 45 -8.52 18.61 -5.41
C VAL A 45 -7.04 18.68 -5.05
N LEU A 46 -6.57 17.74 -4.24
CA LEU A 46 -5.19 17.66 -3.79
C LEU A 46 -4.61 16.30 -4.14
N PHE A 47 -3.53 16.30 -4.91
CA PHE A 47 -2.68 15.13 -5.10
C PHE A 47 -1.48 15.22 -4.16
N CYS A 48 -1.26 14.16 -3.40
CA CYS A 48 -0.13 14.01 -2.50
C CYS A 48 0.62 12.73 -2.85
N GLY A 49 1.94 12.73 -2.73
CA GLY A 49 2.76 11.55 -2.98
C GLY A 49 4.14 11.90 -3.52
N ASP A 50 4.90 10.87 -3.86
CA ASP A 50 6.28 11.00 -4.33
C ASP A 50 6.56 10.06 -5.52
N PHE A 51 6.77 10.63 -6.70
CA PHE A 51 7.00 9.87 -7.94
C PHE A 51 8.33 9.10 -7.98
N HIS A 52 9.21 9.26 -6.98
CA HIS A 52 10.37 8.39 -6.78
C HIS A 52 10.03 7.07 -6.06
N GLN A 53 8.80 6.93 -5.56
CA GLN A 53 8.30 5.68 -4.98
C GLN A 53 7.77 4.73 -6.06
N PHE A 54 6.86 3.82 -5.68
CA PHE A 54 6.31 2.82 -6.58
C PHE A 54 5.46 3.46 -7.69
N ARG A 55 5.58 2.88 -8.88
CA ARG A 55 4.75 3.17 -10.05
C ARG A 55 3.42 2.42 -9.94
N PRO A 56 2.39 2.80 -10.71
CA PRO A 56 1.10 2.10 -10.70
C PRO A 56 1.27 0.64 -11.12
N ILE A 57 0.58 -0.27 -10.44
CA ILE A 57 0.60 -1.71 -10.76
C ILE A 57 -0.31 -1.94 -11.97
N GLN A 58 0.23 -2.58 -13.03
CA GLN A 58 -0.49 -2.89 -14.27
C GLN A 58 -1.13 -1.71 -15.02
N GLU A 59 -0.85 -0.48 -14.58
CA GLU A 59 -1.32 0.76 -15.20
C GLU A 59 -0.15 1.64 -15.65
N ARG A 60 -0.47 2.78 -16.27
CA ARG A 60 0.52 3.79 -16.69
C ARG A 60 0.42 5.00 -15.76
N SER A 61 1.56 5.60 -15.43
CA SER A 61 1.63 6.79 -14.58
C SER A 61 0.89 7.97 -15.23
N ILE A 62 0.19 8.75 -14.40
CA ILE A 62 -0.44 10.02 -14.81
C ILE A 62 0.56 11.12 -15.14
N ALA A 63 1.77 11.04 -14.59
CA ALA A 63 2.77 12.11 -14.71
C ALA A 63 3.40 12.17 -16.11
N LEU A 64 3.34 11.07 -16.87
CA LEU A 64 3.95 10.96 -18.19
C LEU A 64 2.87 10.94 -19.27
N PRO A 65 3.12 11.54 -20.45
CA PRO A 65 2.17 11.51 -21.57
C PRO A 65 2.06 10.10 -22.17
N SER A 66 1.00 9.83 -22.92
CA SER A 66 0.81 8.51 -23.56
C SER A 66 1.96 8.15 -24.50
N SER A 67 2.61 9.13 -25.14
CA SER A 67 3.77 8.92 -26.01
C SER A 67 5.00 8.36 -25.29
N ALA A 68 5.09 8.47 -23.96
CA ALA A 68 6.19 7.92 -23.17
C ALA A 68 6.10 6.39 -22.98
N PHE A 69 5.00 5.77 -23.40
CA PHE A 69 4.76 4.34 -23.20
C PHE A 69 4.62 3.62 -24.55
N PRO A 70 5.19 2.42 -24.69
CA PRO A 70 4.85 1.56 -25.81
C PRO A 70 3.40 1.09 -25.67
N TRP A 71 2.65 1.24 -26.75
CA TRP A 71 1.33 0.66 -26.94
C TRP A 71 1.46 -0.35 -28.07
N ASP A 72 1.52 -1.65 -27.80
CA ASP A 72 1.49 -2.64 -28.90
C ASP A 72 0.23 -2.41 -29.75
N GLU A 73 0.34 -2.48 -31.07
CA GLU A 73 -0.65 -1.90 -31.99
C GLU A 73 -1.86 -2.80 -32.28
N GLU A 74 -1.89 -4.01 -31.74
CA GLU A 74 -2.97 -4.96 -31.98
C GLU A 74 -4.12 -4.77 -30.96
N LYS A 75 -5.24 -4.21 -31.46
CA LYS A 75 -6.65 -4.21 -30.96
C LYS A 75 -7.25 -2.83 -30.64
N SER A 76 -8.53 -2.67 -31.00
CA SER A 76 -9.40 -1.51 -30.72
C SER A 76 -9.51 -1.15 -29.24
N PHE A 77 -9.37 -2.14 -28.34
CA PHE A 77 -9.35 -1.94 -26.89
C PHE A 77 -8.25 -0.98 -26.42
N ARG A 78 -7.18 -0.76 -27.20
CA ARG A 78 -6.06 0.12 -26.85
C ARG A 78 -6.28 1.58 -27.24
N ALA A 79 -7.08 1.87 -28.27
CA ALA A 79 -7.43 3.24 -28.65
C ALA A 79 -8.20 3.94 -27.53
N GLU A 80 -9.17 3.23 -26.94
CA GLU A 80 -9.91 3.70 -25.77
C GLU A 80 -8.98 3.89 -24.56
N GLN A 81 -8.06 2.95 -24.29
CA GLN A 81 -7.12 3.09 -23.17
C GLN A 81 -6.20 4.31 -23.33
N ARG A 82 -5.72 4.55 -24.54
CA ARG A 82 -4.89 5.71 -24.85
C ARG A 82 -5.69 7.00 -24.71
N TYR A 83 -6.93 7.04 -25.19
CA TYR A 83 -7.83 8.16 -25.00
C TYR A 83 -8.07 8.46 -23.51
N GLN A 84 -8.38 7.44 -22.71
CA GLN A 84 -8.56 7.57 -21.26
C GLN A 84 -7.29 8.10 -20.57
N HIS A 85 -6.13 7.57 -20.97
CA HIS A 85 -4.83 8.04 -20.47
C HIS A 85 -4.59 9.50 -20.82
N ASP A 86 -4.79 9.89 -22.08
CA ASP A 86 -4.58 11.27 -22.55
C ASP A 86 -5.53 12.25 -21.86
N LYS A 87 -6.79 11.86 -21.62
CA LYS A 87 -7.76 12.66 -20.85
C LYS A 87 -7.33 12.84 -19.40
N ALA A 88 -6.95 11.76 -18.72
CA ALA A 88 -6.47 11.83 -17.35
C ALA A 88 -5.15 12.60 -17.21
N HIS A 89 -4.23 12.45 -18.17
CA HIS A 89 -3.01 13.24 -18.21
C HIS A 89 -3.31 14.71 -18.48
N GLY A 90 -4.35 15.03 -19.25
CA GLY A 90 -4.93 16.36 -19.37
C GLY A 90 -5.32 16.93 -18.00
N LEU A 91 -6.15 16.21 -17.24
CA LEU A 91 -6.56 16.60 -15.89
C LEU A 91 -5.36 16.86 -14.97
N TRP A 92 -4.35 15.99 -15.02
CA TRP A 92 -3.11 16.16 -14.24
C TRP A 92 -2.37 17.47 -14.57
N LYS A 93 -2.34 17.86 -15.85
CA LYS A 93 -1.65 19.09 -16.28
C LYS A 93 -2.35 20.38 -15.88
N GLU A 94 -3.64 20.33 -15.54
CA GLU A 94 -4.36 21.51 -15.02
C GLU A 94 -3.84 21.93 -13.63
N PHE A 95 -3.15 21.03 -12.91
CA PHE A 95 -2.52 21.34 -11.63
C PHE A 95 -1.21 22.09 -11.85
N THR A 96 -1.28 23.42 -11.76
CA THR A 96 -0.13 24.31 -11.96
C THR A 96 0.63 24.63 -10.67
N THR A 97 -0.01 24.44 -9.51
CA THR A 97 0.59 24.72 -8.20
C THR A 97 1.18 23.44 -7.62
N VAL A 98 2.52 23.41 -7.47
CA VAL A 98 3.25 22.29 -6.88
C VAL A 98 3.95 22.78 -5.61
N VAL A 99 3.70 22.08 -4.50
CA VAL A 99 4.37 22.35 -3.22
C VAL A 99 5.31 21.19 -2.92
N ILE A 100 6.60 21.48 -2.75
CA ILE A 100 7.62 20.50 -2.43
C ILE A 100 8.00 20.63 -0.95
N LEU A 101 7.80 19.56 -0.19
CA LEU A 101 8.25 19.45 1.20
C LEU A 101 9.70 18.97 1.21
N ASN A 102 10.59 19.79 1.79
CA ASN A 102 12.04 19.52 1.77
C ASN A 102 12.58 18.91 3.07
N GLU A 103 11.83 19.00 4.17
CA GLU A 103 12.28 18.49 5.47
C GLU A 103 11.97 17.00 5.64
N GLN A 104 13.01 16.19 5.84
CA GLN A 104 12.87 14.78 6.14
C GLN A 104 12.70 14.54 7.65
N VAL A 105 11.45 14.47 8.09
CA VAL A 105 11.11 14.30 9.52
C VAL A 105 11.25 12.86 10.01
N ARG A 106 11.06 11.85 9.14
CA ARG A 106 11.06 10.42 9.54
C ARG A 106 12.43 9.94 10.02
N ALA A 107 13.50 10.45 9.40
CA ALA A 107 14.88 10.13 9.74
C ALA A 107 15.58 11.29 10.49
N ALA A 108 14.84 12.25 11.05
CA ALA A 108 15.44 13.43 11.68
C ALA A 108 16.37 13.09 12.85
N GLY A 109 16.06 12.03 13.60
CA GLY A 109 16.88 11.52 14.70
C GLY A 109 18.08 10.65 14.29
N ASP A 110 18.23 10.34 13.01
CA ASP A 110 19.32 9.50 12.48
C ASP A 110 19.99 10.20 11.29
N PRO A 111 21.06 10.99 11.56
CA PRO A 111 21.78 11.71 10.51
C PRO A 111 22.36 10.80 9.42
N ARG A 112 22.75 9.55 9.78
CA ARG A 112 23.36 8.59 8.85
C ARG A 112 22.31 8.05 7.88
N LEU A 113 21.14 7.64 8.41
CA LEU A 113 20.00 7.22 7.59
C LEU A 113 19.48 8.36 6.72
N ARG A 114 19.35 9.58 7.27
CA ARG A 114 18.89 10.76 6.52
C ARG A 114 19.81 11.05 5.33
N TRP A 115 21.12 11.02 5.55
CA TRP A 115 22.12 11.23 4.50
C TRP A 115 22.03 10.16 3.41
N LEU A 116 21.95 8.88 3.77
CA LEU A 116 21.78 7.77 2.83
C LEU A 116 20.51 7.94 1.98
N LEU A 117 19.36 8.24 2.59
CA LEU A 117 18.10 8.43 1.89
C LEU A 117 18.14 9.60 0.90
N MET A 118 18.84 10.70 1.24
CA MET A 118 19.04 11.83 0.33
C MET A 118 19.86 11.43 -0.90
N ARG A 119 20.96 10.71 -0.71
CA ARG A 119 21.79 10.21 -1.83
C ARG A 119 21.03 9.23 -2.70
N ILE A 120 20.22 8.36 -2.09
CA ILE A 120 19.37 7.43 -2.81
C ILE A 120 18.38 8.17 -3.71
N ARG A 121 17.71 9.19 -3.15
CA ARG A 121 16.73 10.02 -3.86
C ARG A 121 17.34 10.76 -5.06
N GLN A 122 18.60 11.19 -4.93
CA GLN A 122 19.33 11.91 -5.98
C GLN A 122 20.06 11.00 -6.97
N SER A 123 20.00 9.68 -6.77
CA SER A 123 20.72 8.69 -7.59
C SER A 123 22.24 8.91 -7.65
N ILE A 124 22.83 9.37 -6.54
CA ILE A 124 24.28 9.62 -6.41
C ILE A 124 24.96 8.63 -5.45
N GLN A 125 24.39 7.43 -5.28
CA GLN A 125 24.93 6.43 -4.37
C GLN A 125 26.33 5.97 -4.81
N ASP A 126 27.21 5.68 -3.86
CA ASP A 126 28.54 5.08 -4.11
C ASP A 126 28.74 3.78 -3.31
N GLN A 127 29.95 3.20 -3.41
CA GLN A 127 30.27 1.94 -2.72
C GLN A 127 30.11 2.05 -1.19
N SER A 128 30.37 3.22 -0.60
CA SER A 128 30.23 3.42 0.84
C SER A 128 28.78 3.34 1.30
N ASP A 129 27.82 3.75 0.47
CA ASP A 129 26.38 3.61 0.72
C ASP A 129 25.95 2.13 0.71
N VAL A 130 26.54 1.33 -0.20
CA VAL A 130 26.30 -0.12 -0.29
C VAL A 130 26.91 -0.84 0.91
N ASP A 131 28.15 -0.51 1.27
CA ASP A 131 28.84 -1.09 2.43
C ASP A 131 28.10 -0.75 3.73
N LEU A 132 27.57 0.47 3.84
CA LEU A 132 26.68 0.89 4.91
C LEU A 132 25.47 -0.05 5.02
N LEU A 133 24.72 -0.25 3.95
CA LEU A 133 23.56 -1.15 3.94
C LEU A 133 23.95 -2.58 4.32
N ASN A 134 25.01 -3.11 3.72
CA ASN A 134 25.49 -4.46 4.00
C ASN A 134 25.96 -4.65 5.45
N SER A 135 26.53 -3.62 6.08
CA SER A 135 26.90 -3.67 7.51
C SER A 135 25.69 -3.79 8.44
N THR A 136 24.50 -3.42 7.95
CA THR A 136 23.23 -3.54 8.68
C THR A 136 22.42 -4.77 8.28
N CYS A 137 22.85 -5.51 7.26
CA CYS A 137 22.17 -6.73 6.81
C CYS A 137 22.22 -7.84 7.84
N TYR A 138 21.20 -8.70 7.78
CA TYR A 138 21.12 -9.94 8.52
C TYR A 138 22.31 -10.86 8.20
N GLN A 139 22.87 -11.50 9.23
CA GLN A 139 23.94 -12.50 9.12
C GLN A 139 23.34 -13.91 9.13
N GLU A 140 23.90 -14.80 8.32
CA GLU A 140 23.47 -16.20 8.22
C GLU A 140 23.37 -16.87 9.60
N GLY A 141 22.26 -17.55 9.87
CA GLY A 141 22.01 -18.28 11.12
C GLY A 141 21.39 -17.45 12.26
N ARG A 142 21.21 -16.13 12.12
CA ARG A 142 20.43 -15.36 13.12
C ARG A 142 18.94 -15.72 13.04
N ARG A 143 18.19 -15.67 14.13
CA ARG A 143 16.72 -15.70 14.05
C ARG A 143 16.18 -14.27 13.92
N ILE A 144 15.07 -14.08 13.22
CA ILE A 144 14.35 -12.80 13.25
C ILE A 144 13.81 -12.56 14.67
N PRO A 145 14.13 -11.43 15.32
CA PRO A 145 13.74 -11.18 16.71
C PRO A 145 12.28 -10.72 16.80
N TRP A 146 11.33 -11.59 16.45
CA TRP A 146 9.89 -11.30 16.42
C TRP A 146 9.37 -10.73 17.75
N GLU A 147 9.98 -11.14 18.87
CA GLU A 147 9.63 -10.72 20.23
C GLU A 147 9.82 -9.22 20.46
N SER A 148 10.63 -8.56 19.62
CA SER A 148 10.85 -7.10 19.66
C SER A 148 9.70 -6.29 19.03
N GLY A 149 8.77 -6.96 18.33
CA GLY A 149 7.76 -6.26 17.53
C GLY A 149 8.29 -5.69 16.22
N ILE A 150 9.40 -6.24 15.70
CA ILE A 150 9.99 -5.83 14.42
C ILE A 150 8.98 -5.96 13.26
N THR A 151 9.04 -4.99 12.34
CA THR A 151 8.32 -5.05 11.06
C THR A 151 9.26 -5.54 9.97
N VAL A 152 8.84 -6.56 9.22
CA VAL A 152 9.62 -7.10 8.10
C VAL A 152 8.88 -6.81 6.78
N VAL A 153 9.60 -6.28 5.81
CA VAL A 153 9.09 -5.98 4.47
C VAL A 153 9.74 -6.94 3.49
N THR A 154 8.94 -7.56 2.63
CA THR A 154 9.42 -8.49 1.59
C THR A 154 8.85 -8.15 0.23
N PRO A 155 9.58 -8.40 -0.86
CA PRO A 155 9.11 -8.07 -2.21
C PRO A 155 7.92 -8.93 -2.67
N LEU A 156 7.79 -10.16 -2.18
CA LEU A 156 6.77 -11.11 -2.63
C LEU A 156 5.76 -11.45 -1.54
N ASN A 157 4.48 -11.56 -1.92
CA ASN A 157 3.40 -11.98 -1.01
C ASN A 157 3.64 -13.35 -0.38
N ARG A 158 4.19 -14.30 -1.14
CA ARG A 158 4.56 -15.63 -0.62
C ARG A 158 5.55 -15.56 0.55
N ASN A 159 6.55 -14.69 0.47
CA ASN A 159 7.53 -14.52 1.55
C ASN A 159 6.88 -13.86 2.77
N ARG A 160 6.04 -12.85 2.54
CA ARG A 160 5.23 -12.21 3.58
C ARG A 160 4.35 -13.24 4.32
N TRP A 161 3.74 -14.17 3.60
CA TRP A 161 2.94 -15.24 4.19
C TRP A 161 3.75 -16.11 5.15
N ASN A 162 4.88 -16.64 4.69
CA ASN A 162 5.75 -17.50 5.50
C ASN A 162 6.22 -16.79 6.78
N LEU A 163 6.65 -15.53 6.66
CA LEU A 163 7.10 -14.73 7.79
C LEU A 163 5.96 -14.37 8.75
N ASN A 164 4.76 -14.10 8.25
CA ASN A 164 3.60 -13.86 9.10
C ASN A 164 3.23 -15.09 9.94
N VAL A 165 3.34 -16.29 9.37
CA VAL A 165 3.14 -17.55 10.12
C VAL A 165 4.21 -17.68 11.21
N GLU A 166 5.49 -17.46 10.89
CA GLU A 166 6.58 -17.51 11.86
C GLU A 166 6.42 -16.49 13.00
N ALA A 167 6.07 -15.25 12.65
CA ALA A 167 5.80 -14.18 13.62
C ALA A 167 4.60 -14.52 14.52
N THR A 168 3.54 -15.11 13.94
CA THR A 168 2.35 -15.52 14.69
C THR A 168 2.65 -16.64 15.68
N LEU A 169 3.42 -17.65 15.28
CA LEU A 169 3.86 -18.72 16.18
C LEU A 169 4.79 -18.19 17.28
N SER A 170 5.69 -17.27 16.95
CA SER A 170 6.57 -16.63 17.91
C SER A 170 5.77 -15.83 18.95
N PHE A 171 4.77 -15.07 18.50
CA PHE A 171 3.85 -14.34 19.36
C PHE A 171 3.05 -15.29 20.28
N GLN A 172 2.51 -16.38 19.73
CA GLN A 172 1.76 -17.38 20.50
C GLN A 172 2.60 -17.92 21.67
N ARG A 173 3.85 -18.29 21.40
CA ARG A 173 4.78 -18.80 22.42
C ARG A 173 5.12 -17.76 23.48
N GLN A 174 5.38 -16.52 23.07
CA GLN A 174 5.75 -15.44 23.98
C GLN A 174 4.62 -15.09 24.95
N TRP A 175 3.38 -15.06 24.47
CA TRP A 175 2.23 -14.59 25.24
C TRP A 175 1.29 -15.70 25.74
N GLN A 176 1.60 -16.97 25.42
CA GLN A 176 0.73 -18.13 25.71
C GLN A 176 -0.71 -17.90 25.25
N ALA A 177 -0.87 -17.19 24.13
CA ALA A 177 -2.16 -16.82 23.60
C ALA A 177 -2.82 -17.99 22.86
N LEU A 178 -4.16 -18.01 22.82
CA LEU A 178 -4.88 -18.96 21.99
C LEU A 178 -4.77 -18.56 20.52
N LEU A 179 -4.22 -19.45 19.69
CA LEU A 179 -4.23 -19.31 18.24
C LEU A 179 -5.57 -19.80 17.69
N ARG A 180 -6.27 -18.93 16.95
CA ARG A 180 -7.50 -19.30 16.22
C ARG A 180 -7.20 -19.27 14.73
N ILE A 181 -7.50 -20.38 14.06
CA ILE A 181 -7.33 -20.52 12.60
C ILE A 181 -8.72 -20.46 11.99
N PHE A 182 -8.89 -19.55 11.03
CA PHE A 182 -10.11 -19.44 10.23
C PHE A 182 -9.74 -19.90 8.83
N ILE A 183 -10.46 -20.91 8.33
CA ILE A 183 -10.29 -21.43 6.99
C ILE A 183 -11.48 -20.91 6.18
N SER A 184 -11.21 -20.19 5.09
CA SER A 184 -12.27 -19.74 4.19
C SER A 184 -12.75 -20.90 3.33
N GLU A 185 -14.06 -21.03 3.18
CA GLU A 185 -14.65 -21.95 2.21
C GLU A 185 -14.46 -21.41 0.79
N HIS A 186 -13.91 -22.23 -0.11
CA HIS A 186 -13.74 -21.89 -1.51
C HIS A 186 -14.89 -22.43 -2.36
N LYS A 187 -15.54 -21.54 -3.13
CA LYS A 187 -16.46 -21.93 -4.20
C LYS A 187 -15.70 -21.92 -5.52
N TRP A 188 -15.34 -23.10 -5.98
CA TRP A 188 -14.65 -23.29 -7.25
C TRP A 188 -15.60 -23.04 -8.42
N LYS A 189 -15.15 -22.26 -9.41
CA LYS A 189 -15.97 -21.96 -10.60
C LYS A 189 -16.08 -23.16 -11.55
N ASP A 190 -15.07 -24.04 -11.57
CA ASP A 190 -14.93 -25.12 -12.57
C ASP A 190 -14.91 -26.54 -11.95
N GLY A 191 -15.31 -26.72 -10.68
CA GLY A 191 -15.34 -28.02 -9.99
C GLY A 191 -14.32 -28.14 -8.84
N GLN A 192 -14.32 -29.25 -8.08
CA GLN A 192 -13.36 -29.45 -6.99
C GLN A 192 -11.93 -29.49 -7.55
N PRO A 193 -10.96 -28.82 -6.91
CA PRO A 193 -9.57 -28.80 -7.34
C PRO A 193 -8.97 -30.19 -7.14
N THR A 194 -7.94 -30.48 -7.93
CA THR A 194 -7.09 -31.65 -7.68
C THR A 194 -6.33 -31.51 -6.34
N GLU A 195 -5.89 -32.62 -5.76
CA GLU A 195 -5.13 -32.62 -4.50
C GLU A 195 -3.83 -31.81 -4.61
N GLU A 196 -3.19 -31.85 -5.77
CA GLU A 196 -1.99 -31.07 -6.10
C GLU A 196 -2.28 -29.57 -6.14
N GLU A 197 -3.37 -29.14 -6.78
CA GLU A 197 -3.82 -27.74 -6.78
C GLU A 197 -4.18 -27.27 -5.36
N ALA A 198 -4.86 -28.10 -4.56
CA ALA A 198 -5.18 -27.77 -3.17
C ALA A 198 -3.92 -27.58 -2.31
N ILE A 199 -2.90 -28.43 -2.48
CA ILE A 199 -1.61 -28.32 -1.79
C ILE A 199 -0.84 -27.08 -2.25
N ILE A 200 -0.86 -26.77 -3.54
CA ILE A 200 -0.23 -25.56 -4.11
C ILE A 200 -0.86 -24.31 -3.51
N ILE A 201 -2.18 -24.26 -3.40
CA ILE A 201 -2.94 -23.12 -2.86
C ILE A 201 -2.64 -22.90 -1.37
N LEU A 202 -2.51 -23.96 -0.59
CA LEU A 202 -2.11 -23.88 0.83
C LEU A 202 -0.65 -23.41 1.02
N ASN A 203 0.24 -23.74 0.09
CA ASN A 203 1.66 -23.41 0.17
C ASN A 203 2.05 -22.08 -0.48
N GLN A 204 1.25 -21.55 -1.41
CA GLN A 204 1.68 -20.43 -2.24
C GLN A 204 1.26 -19.05 -1.72
N GLY A 205 0.21 -18.91 -0.92
CA GLY A 205 -0.19 -17.60 -0.38
C GLY A 205 -0.44 -16.57 -1.50
N ASP A 206 -1.70 -16.46 -1.94
CA ASP A 206 -2.21 -15.51 -2.94
C ASP A 206 -1.30 -15.39 -4.19
N ASP A 207 -1.26 -16.45 -5.02
CA ASP A 207 -1.00 -16.24 -6.44
C ASP A 207 -2.29 -15.65 -7.01
N SER A 208 -2.24 -14.40 -7.47
CA SER A 208 -3.35 -13.59 -8.01
C SER A 208 -4.27 -14.27 -9.06
N SER A 209 -3.91 -15.47 -9.51
CA SER A 209 -4.69 -16.36 -10.37
C SER A 209 -5.72 -17.23 -9.63
N ILE A 210 -5.50 -17.53 -8.34
CA ILE A 210 -6.34 -18.42 -7.54
C ILE A 210 -6.55 -17.82 -6.14
N PRO A 211 -7.80 -17.49 -5.74
CA PRO A 211 -8.05 -16.98 -4.40
C PRO A 211 -7.62 -18.02 -3.35
N VAL A 212 -6.92 -17.56 -2.31
CA VAL A 212 -6.30 -18.43 -1.29
C VAL A 212 -7.04 -18.33 0.03
N SER A 213 -6.94 -19.39 0.84
CA SER A 213 -7.41 -19.44 2.21
C SER A 213 -6.77 -18.36 3.08
N GLY A 214 -7.53 -17.30 3.38
CA GLY A 214 -7.11 -16.25 4.29
C GLY A 214 -7.06 -16.77 5.73
N SER A 215 -5.86 -16.95 6.27
CA SER A 215 -5.65 -17.22 7.70
C SER A 215 -5.66 -15.90 8.44
N LEU A 216 -6.78 -15.56 9.08
CA LEU A 216 -6.91 -14.34 9.87
C LEU A 216 -6.59 -14.61 11.33
N TYR A 217 -5.49 -14.04 11.84
CA TYR A 217 -5.15 -14.14 13.26
C TYR A 217 -5.70 -12.94 14.02
N ILE A 218 -6.77 -13.15 14.80
CA ILE A 218 -7.39 -12.09 15.60
C ILE A 218 -6.85 -12.12 17.03
N ARG A 219 -6.26 -11.00 17.46
CA ARG A 219 -6.01 -10.68 18.87
C ARG A 219 -7.33 -10.27 19.54
N PRO A 220 -7.80 -10.93 20.60
CA PRO A 220 -8.72 -10.29 21.52
C PRO A 220 -7.95 -9.19 22.26
N ARG A 221 -8.42 -7.94 22.21
CA ARG A 221 -7.97 -6.94 23.20
C ARG A 221 -8.47 -7.43 24.56
N ASP A 222 -7.56 -7.77 25.47
CA ASP A 222 -7.92 -7.93 26.87
C ASP A 222 -8.64 -6.68 27.35
N ALA A 223 -9.90 -6.83 27.76
CA ALA A 223 -10.74 -5.79 28.32
C ALA A 223 -10.25 -5.25 29.68
N ARG A 224 -9.02 -5.58 30.11
CA ARG A 224 -8.46 -5.25 31.43
C ARG A 224 -7.56 -4.01 31.47
N ARG A 225 -7.58 -3.17 30.43
CA ARG A 225 -6.85 -1.87 30.42
C ARG A 225 -7.76 -0.63 30.46
N ARG A 226 -8.94 -0.75 31.05
CA ARG A 226 -9.74 0.41 31.48
C ARG A 226 -10.26 0.19 32.90
N GLN A 227 -9.42 0.38 33.90
CA GLN A 227 -9.82 0.97 35.19
C GLN A 227 -8.60 1.31 36.05
N SER A 228 -8.73 2.44 36.77
CA SER A 228 -7.81 3.05 37.75
C SER A 228 -6.70 3.99 37.25
N LYS A 229 -7.13 5.12 36.69
CA LYS A 229 -6.58 6.43 37.12
C LYS A 229 -7.75 7.39 37.35
N HIS A 230 -8.37 7.27 38.52
CA HIS A 230 -9.08 8.39 39.14
C HIS A 230 -9.17 8.09 40.64
N THR A 231 -8.28 8.67 41.42
CA THR A 231 -8.46 8.92 42.84
C THR A 231 -9.32 10.19 42.96
N PRO A 232 -10.53 10.16 43.50
CA PRO A 232 -11.19 11.35 44.00
C PRO A 232 -10.65 11.64 45.40
N GLY A 233 -10.24 12.89 45.64
CA GLY A 233 -9.95 13.39 46.98
C GLY A 233 -11.21 13.28 47.85
N LEU A 234 -11.03 12.82 49.09
CA LEU A 234 -12.04 12.96 50.12
C LEU A 234 -12.15 14.44 50.50
N GLU A 235 -13.32 15.03 50.26
CA GLU A 235 -13.87 16.07 51.12
C GLU A 235 -15.02 15.45 51.93
N ALA A 236 -14.93 15.51 53.25
CA ALA A 236 -16.04 15.68 54.19
C ALA A 236 -15.50 15.66 55.63
N GLY A 237 -15.69 16.76 56.36
CA GLY A 237 -15.45 16.88 57.80
C GLY A 237 -14.78 18.18 58.20
#